data_AF-A0A1G3UCU6-F1
#
_entry.id   AF-A0A1G3UCU6-F1
#
_cell.length_a   1.000
_cell.length_b   1.000
_cell.length_c   1.000
_cell.angle_alpha   90.00
_cell.angle_beta   90.00
_cell.angle_gamma   90.00
#
_symmetry.space_group_name_H-M   'P 1'
#
loop_
_entity.id
_entity.type
_entity.pdbx_description
1 polymer ?
#
loop_
_entity_poly.entity_id
_entity_poly.type
_entity_poly.pdbx_seq_one_letter_code
_entity_poly.pdbx_strand_id
1 'polypeptide(L)'
;MFYKSLTTIVLLIILATLLIIVGILNYLSIINFSSNYITAIATVILAVITTWYVILTHKMLEETKKADGAKIYLDLEIYQNTLELNIGNTGKTSATDIKINLKENLELREKCNNLDKIKELFPIKNGISYLAPDRLFKFDIKGFDNSKIDENNSIIEFEIFYKDYLSNKNYLLYKLDLRQYEGSRISSFQNKSANTIANSIYSLERNLKLNTDNTKFLKISCPMCKELINRDAKKCPHCLEYISKEKDKK
;
A
#
# COMPACT_ATOMS: atom_id res chain seq x y z
N MET A 1 16.56 -79.95 71.66
CA MET A 1 16.62 -80.17 70.19
C MET A 1 15.85 -79.09 69.40
N PHE A 2 14.72 -78.57 69.90
CA PHE A 2 13.90 -77.52 69.23
C PHE A 2 14.61 -76.20 68.91
N TYR A 3 15.50 -75.71 69.78
CA TYR A 3 16.14 -74.40 69.59
C TYR A 3 17.01 -74.32 68.32
N LYS A 4 17.69 -75.42 67.96
CA LYS A 4 18.50 -75.49 66.72
C LYS A 4 17.64 -75.42 65.45
N SER A 5 16.42 -75.98 65.48
CA SER A 5 15.51 -75.98 64.35
C SER A 5 14.90 -74.59 64.11
N LEU A 6 14.55 -73.87 65.18
CA LEU A 6 14.02 -72.51 65.07
C LEU A 6 15.06 -71.53 64.51
N THR A 7 16.32 -71.61 64.97
CA THR A 7 17.40 -70.75 64.45
C THR A 7 17.67 -71.00 62.98
N THR A 8 17.58 -72.25 62.50
CA THR A 8 17.76 -72.55 61.07
C THR A 8 16.63 -72.01 60.20
N ILE A 9 15.38 -72.04 60.69
CA ILE A 9 14.22 -71.51 59.95
C ILE A 9 14.32 -69.99 59.84
N VAL A 10 14.65 -69.30 60.93
CA VAL A 10 14.83 -67.84 60.92
C VAL A 10 15.97 -67.43 59.99
N LEU A 11 17.10 -68.15 60.02
CA LEU A 11 18.22 -67.89 59.12
C LEU A 11 17.82 -68.05 57.63
N LEU A 12 17.05 -69.09 57.30
CA LEU A 12 16.56 -69.32 55.94
C LEU A 12 15.62 -68.21 55.47
N ILE A 13 14.73 -67.72 56.34
CA ILE A 13 13.83 -66.60 56.01
C ILE A 13 14.62 -65.33 55.76
N ILE A 14 15.59 -65.00 56.62
CA ILE A 14 16.45 -63.83 56.45
C ILE A 14 17.21 -63.93 55.12
N LEU A 15 17.80 -65.09 54.82
CA LEU A 15 18.57 -65.31 53.60
C LEU A 15 17.68 -65.22 52.34
N ALA A 16 16.46 -65.76 52.40
CA ALA A 16 15.47 -65.62 51.31
C ALA A 16 15.05 -64.16 51.09
N THR A 17 14.76 -63.41 52.16
CA THR A 17 14.40 -61.98 52.04
C THR A 17 15.55 -61.14 51.49
N LEU A 18 16.79 -61.44 51.89
CA LEU A 18 17.97 -60.74 51.40
C LEU A 18 18.19 -61.00 49.90
N LEU A 19 17.99 -62.24 49.43
CA LEU A 19 18.04 -62.58 48.00
C LEU A 19 16.96 -61.84 47.20
N ILE A 20 15.74 -61.73 47.73
CA ILE A 20 14.65 -60.98 47.09
C ILE A 20 15.00 -59.49 46.98
N ILE A 21 15.51 -58.88 48.06
CA ILE A 21 15.91 -57.46 48.07
C ILE A 21 17.03 -57.20 47.06
N VAL A 22 18.07 -58.05 47.04
CA VAL A 22 19.17 -57.95 46.08
C VAL A 22 18.65 -58.10 44.64
N GLY A 23 17.70 -59.01 44.41
CA GLY A 23 17.03 -59.18 43.12
C GLY A 23 16.27 -57.93 42.66
N ILE A 24 15.49 -57.31 43.55
CA ILE A 24 14.73 -56.07 43.26
C ILE A 24 15.68 -54.92 42.96
N LEU A 25 16.74 -54.74 43.76
CA LEU A 25 17.73 -53.67 43.55
C LEU A 25 18.46 -53.82 42.21
N ASN A 26 18.80 -55.05 41.81
CA ASN A 26 19.42 -55.31 40.51
C ASN A 26 18.45 -55.08 39.35
N TYR A 27 17.17 -55.41 39.52
CA TYR A 27 16.15 -55.14 38.50
C TYR A 27 15.92 -53.63 38.31
N LEU A 28 15.84 -52.87 39.39
CA LEU A 28 15.73 -51.41 39.36
C LEU A 28 16.97 -50.75 38.70
N SER A 29 18.17 -51.26 38.95
CA SER A 29 19.39 -50.72 38.33
C SER A 29 19.39 -50.91 36.81
N ILE A 30 18.92 -52.05 36.31
CA ILE A 30 18.80 -52.33 34.88
C ILE A 30 17.76 -51.43 34.22
N ILE A 31 16.60 -51.21 34.87
CA ILE A 31 15.57 -50.28 34.37
C ILE A 31 16.12 -48.85 34.31
N ASN A 32 16.77 -48.38 35.38
CA ASN A 32 17.34 -47.04 35.41
C ASN A 32 18.42 -46.85 34.34
N PHE A 33 19.27 -47.86 34.13
CA PHE A 33 20.28 -47.83 33.08
C PHE A 33 19.66 -47.70 31.68
N SER A 34 18.64 -48.51 31.38
CA SER A 34 17.93 -48.44 30.09
C SER A 34 17.17 -47.12 29.91
N SER A 35 16.53 -46.58 30.95
CA SER A 35 15.86 -45.28 30.91
C SER A 35 16.84 -44.14 30.64
N ASN A 36 18.00 -44.13 31.31
CA ASN A 36 19.05 -43.14 31.10
C ASN A 36 19.62 -43.22 29.67
N TYR A 37 19.75 -44.43 29.12
CA TYR A 37 20.21 -44.61 27.75
C TYR A 37 19.20 -44.10 26.72
N ILE A 38 17.90 -44.40 26.91
CA ILE A 38 16.82 -43.92 26.03
C ILE A 38 16.74 -42.39 26.08
N THR A 39 16.79 -41.80 27.27
CA THR A 39 16.74 -40.34 27.44
C THR A 39 17.97 -39.66 26.83
N ALA A 40 19.16 -40.24 26.96
CA ALA A 40 20.36 -39.74 26.30
C ALA A 40 20.22 -39.75 24.77
N ILE A 41 19.76 -40.86 24.19
CA ILE A 41 19.51 -40.95 22.74
C ILE A 41 18.46 -39.93 22.29
N ALA A 42 17.34 -39.84 23.01
CA ALA A 42 16.28 -38.88 22.70
C ALA A 42 16.80 -37.44 22.75
N THR A 43 17.67 -37.12 23.70
CA THR A 43 18.30 -35.80 23.84
C THR A 43 19.23 -35.50 22.66
N VAL A 44 20.02 -36.48 22.22
CA VAL A 44 20.89 -36.34 21.03
C VAL A 44 20.05 -36.13 19.77
N ILE A 45 19.00 -36.92 19.57
CA ILE A 45 18.08 -36.77 18.42
C ILE A 45 17.43 -35.38 18.44
N LEU A 46 16.94 -34.94 19.61
CA LEU A 46 16.33 -33.63 19.79
C LEU A 46 17.33 -32.51 19.47
N ALA A 47 18.58 -32.62 19.91
CA ALA A 47 19.64 -31.66 19.62
C ALA A 47 19.93 -31.57 18.11
N VAL A 48 19.95 -32.71 17.40
CA VAL A 48 20.15 -32.75 15.94
C VAL A 48 18.99 -32.07 15.21
N ILE A 49 17.74 -32.40 15.56
CA ILE A 49 16.55 -31.79 14.94
C ILE A 49 16.54 -30.27 15.19
N THR A 50 16.86 -29.85 16.41
CA THR A 50 16.91 -28.43 16.77
C THR A 50 17.97 -27.70 15.95
N THR A 51 19.15 -28.31 15.77
CA THR A 51 20.22 -27.74 14.94
C THR A 51 19.77 -27.56 13.49
N TRP A 52 19.11 -28.57 12.91
CA TRP A 52 18.55 -28.47 11.56
C TRP A 52 17.48 -27.38 11.45
N TYR A 53 16.58 -27.27 12.42
CA TYR A 53 15.56 -26.24 12.45
C TYR A 53 16.17 -24.83 12.47
N VAL A 54 17.22 -24.60 13.27
CA VAL A 54 17.93 -23.32 13.32
C VAL A 54 18.56 -22.98 11.96
N ILE A 55 19.21 -23.95 11.30
CA ILE A 55 19.80 -23.75 9.97
C ILE A 55 18.72 -23.36 8.96
N LEU A 56 17.57 -24.06 8.98
CA LEU A 56 16.47 -23.80 8.05
C LEU A 56 15.83 -22.43 8.30
N THR A 57 15.65 -22.07 9.57
CA THR A 57 15.13 -20.75 9.96
C THR A 57 16.06 -19.64 9.53
N HIS A 58 17.38 -19.84 9.66
CA HIS A 58 18.38 -18.87 9.20
C HIS A 58 18.28 -18.63 7.68
N LYS A 59 18.20 -19.71 6.89
CA LYS A 59 18.01 -19.62 5.43
C LYS A 59 16.71 -18.91 5.06
N MET A 60 15.61 -19.23 5.74
CA MET A 60 14.32 -18.57 5.51
C MET A 60 14.38 -17.07 5.83
N LEU A 61 15.08 -16.69 6.90
CA LEU A 61 15.30 -15.28 7.25
C LEU A 61 16.13 -14.55 6.18
N GLU A 62 17.16 -15.18 5.64
CA GLU A 62 17.95 -14.60 4.55
C GLU A 62 17.10 -14.38 3.28
N GLU A 63 16.32 -15.38 2.88
CA GLU A 63 15.45 -15.26 1.70
C GLU A 63 14.31 -14.25 1.93
N THR A 64 13.77 -14.16 3.16
CA THR A 64 12.79 -13.14 3.51
C THR A 64 13.39 -11.74 3.45
N LYS A 65 14.62 -11.55 3.95
CA LYS A 65 15.34 -10.27 3.87
C LYS A 65 15.60 -9.86 2.42
N LYS A 66 15.94 -10.81 1.55
CA LYS A 66 16.09 -10.55 0.11
C LYS A 66 14.74 -10.21 -0.54
N ALA A 67 13.68 -10.94 -0.17
CA ALA A 67 12.32 -10.71 -0.68
C ALA A 67 11.68 -9.41 -0.17
N ASP A 68 12.14 -8.87 0.96
CA ASP A 68 11.70 -7.59 1.53
C ASP A 68 12.44 -6.37 0.94
N GLY A 69 13.33 -6.60 -0.04
CA GLY A 69 14.01 -5.55 -0.80
C GLY A 69 13.06 -4.62 -1.57
N ALA A 70 13.63 -3.59 -2.19
CA ALA A 70 12.88 -2.69 -3.04
C ALA A 70 12.27 -3.45 -4.21
N LYS A 71 11.00 -3.16 -4.55
CA LYS A 71 10.27 -3.83 -5.64
C LYS A 71 9.69 -2.77 -6.55
N ILE A 72 10.40 -2.51 -7.63
CA ILE A 72 9.94 -1.55 -8.64
C ILE A 72 8.90 -2.21 -9.54
N TYR A 73 7.80 -1.51 -9.75
CA TYR A 73 6.80 -1.84 -10.76
C TYR A 73 6.59 -0.66 -11.69
N LEU A 74 6.24 -0.98 -12.93
CA LEU A 74 5.74 -0.04 -13.92
C LEU A 74 4.29 -0.37 -14.18
N ASP A 75 3.48 0.64 -14.38
CA ASP A 75 2.09 0.49 -14.77
C ASP A 75 1.71 1.62 -15.72
N LEU A 76 0.76 1.37 -16.62
CA LEU A 76 0.18 2.43 -17.44
C LEU A 76 -1.26 2.63 -17.00
N GLU A 77 -1.68 3.87 -16.84
CA GLU A 77 -3.04 4.20 -16.48
C GLU A 77 -3.61 5.18 -17.51
N ILE A 78 -4.87 5.01 -17.93
CA ILE A 78 -5.52 6.00 -18.77
C ILE A 78 -6.32 6.92 -17.85
N TYR A 79 -5.89 8.16 -17.72
CA TYR A 79 -6.56 9.20 -16.94
C TYR A 79 -7.03 10.33 -17.85
N GLN A 80 -8.33 10.63 -17.87
CA GLN A 80 -8.90 11.78 -18.59
C GLN A 80 -8.42 11.95 -20.06
N ASN A 81 -8.28 10.84 -20.79
CA ASN A 81 -7.80 10.79 -22.19
C ASN A 81 -6.30 11.08 -22.37
N THR A 82 -5.53 11.06 -21.29
CA THR A 82 -4.06 10.98 -21.29
C THR A 82 -3.61 9.63 -20.76
N LEU A 83 -2.49 9.14 -21.28
CA LEU A 83 -1.83 7.95 -20.77
C LEU A 83 -0.82 8.38 -19.70
N GLU A 84 -0.92 7.87 -18.49
CA GLU A 84 -0.01 8.10 -17.37
C GLU A 84 0.91 6.88 -17.20
N LEU A 85 2.22 7.11 -17.13
CA LEU A 85 3.19 6.11 -16.70
C LEU A 85 3.39 6.21 -15.19
N ASN A 86 2.96 5.16 -14.49
CA ASN A 86 3.09 5.00 -13.07
C ASN A 86 4.35 4.17 -12.78
N ILE A 87 5.28 4.74 -12.01
CA ILE A 87 6.51 4.07 -11.56
C ILE A 87 6.49 4.05 -10.05
N GLY A 88 6.38 2.88 -9.45
CA GLY A 88 6.24 2.74 -8.01
C GLY A 88 7.18 1.74 -7.39
N ASN A 89 7.36 1.86 -6.08
CA ASN A 89 8.11 0.91 -5.26
C ASN A 89 7.18 0.31 -4.21
N THR A 90 6.82 -0.97 -4.37
CA THR A 90 6.03 -1.74 -3.39
C THR A 90 6.89 -2.51 -2.39
N GLY A 91 8.22 -2.35 -2.46
CA GLY A 91 9.15 -2.96 -1.52
C GLY A 91 9.22 -2.18 -0.21
N LYS A 92 9.70 -2.82 0.86
CA LYS A 92 9.83 -2.19 2.19
C LYS A 92 11.03 -1.25 2.30
N THR A 93 11.92 -1.25 1.31
CA THR A 93 13.15 -0.46 1.28
C THR A 93 13.21 0.43 0.05
N SER A 94 13.99 1.50 0.10
CA SER A 94 14.14 2.44 -1.00
C SER A 94 14.91 1.84 -2.17
N ALA A 95 14.52 2.21 -3.39
CA ALA A 95 15.30 1.97 -4.60
C ALA A 95 16.07 3.23 -5.00
N THR A 96 17.30 3.07 -5.46
CA THR A 96 18.15 4.16 -5.94
C THR A 96 18.72 3.87 -7.32
N ASP A 97 19.19 4.92 -8.01
CA ASP A 97 19.81 4.82 -9.34
C ASP A 97 18.96 4.04 -10.35
N ILE A 98 17.65 4.27 -10.36
CA ILE A 98 16.72 3.55 -11.23
C ILE A 98 16.93 4.04 -12.66
N LYS A 99 17.25 3.13 -13.57
CA LYS A 99 17.37 3.36 -15.01
C LYS A 99 16.36 2.50 -15.73
N ILE A 100 15.57 3.11 -16.60
CA ILE A 100 14.53 2.43 -17.35
C ILE A 100 14.90 2.56 -18.82
N ASN A 101 15.13 1.43 -19.48
CA ASN A 101 15.38 1.38 -20.91
C ASN A 101 14.16 0.78 -21.60
N LEU A 102 13.67 1.47 -22.62
CA LEU A 102 12.64 0.93 -23.50
C LEU A 102 13.32 0.00 -24.51
N LYS A 103 12.95 -1.27 -24.53
CA LYS A 103 13.48 -2.20 -25.52
C LYS A 103 12.74 -1.98 -26.84
N GLU A 104 13.45 -1.46 -27.82
CA GLU A 104 12.87 -1.20 -29.14
C GLU A 104 12.53 -2.52 -29.84
N ASN A 105 11.25 -2.71 -30.14
CA ASN A 105 10.84 -3.66 -31.16
C ASN A 105 10.65 -2.87 -32.47
N LEU A 106 11.38 -3.24 -33.52
CA LEU A 106 11.38 -2.53 -34.81
C LEU A 106 9.95 -2.43 -35.39
N GLU A 107 9.16 -3.48 -35.25
CA GLU A 107 7.78 -3.53 -35.75
C GLU A 107 6.83 -2.59 -34.99
N LEU A 108 7.14 -2.31 -33.72
CA LEU A 108 6.40 -1.35 -32.90
C LEU A 108 6.74 0.08 -33.27
N ARG A 109 8.03 0.36 -33.57
CA ARG A 109 8.51 1.69 -33.92
C ARG A 109 7.89 2.22 -35.21
N GLU A 110 7.74 1.36 -36.22
CA GLU A 110 7.15 1.76 -37.51
C GLU A 110 5.65 2.07 -37.43
N LYS A 111 4.92 1.39 -36.53
CA LYS A 111 3.46 1.54 -36.40
C LYS A 111 3.05 2.58 -35.36
N CYS A 112 3.84 2.76 -34.30
CA CYS A 112 3.54 3.65 -33.19
C CYS A 112 4.53 4.82 -33.12
N ASN A 113 4.21 5.94 -33.78
CA ASN A 113 4.92 7.23 -33.64
C ASN A 113 4.97 7.76 -32.19
N ASN A 114 4.22 7.15 -31.26
CA ASN A 114 4.17 7.55 -29.86
C ASN A 114 5.30 6.95 -29.00
N LEU A 115 6.05 5.95 -29.49
CA LEU A 115 7.15 5.33 -28.73
C LEU A 115 8.30 6.30 -28.46
N ASP A 116 8.60 7.19 -29.41
CA ASP A 116 9.66 8.18 -29.23
C ASP A 116 9.30 9.17 -28.11
N LYS A 117 8.01 9.50 -27.95
CA LYS A 117 7.53 10.33 -26.82
C LYS A 117 7.71 9.64 -25.48
N ILE A 118 7.54 8.31 -25.42
CA ILE A 118 7.78 7.53 -24.20
C ILE A 118 9.26 7.59 -23.84
N LYS A 119 10.17 7.46 -24.82
CA LYS A 119 11.62 7.57 -24.59
C LYS A 119 12.04 8.95 -24.07
N GLU A 120 11.33 10.00 -24.46
CA GLU A 120 11.60 11.37 -24.02
C GLU A 120 11.16 11.66 -22.58
N LEU A 121 10.38 10.78 -21.95
CA LEU A 121 9.96 10.95 -20.56
C LEU A 121 11.18 11.03 -19.63
N PHE A 122 11.14 11.99 -18.70
CA PHE A 122 12.17 12.18 -17.68
C PHE A 122 12.69 10.88 -17.02
N PRO A 123 11.83 9.96 -16.51
CA PRO A 123 12.30 8.75 -15.86
C PRO A 123 13.04 7.78 -16.78
N ILE A 124 12.79 7.83 -18.09
CA ILE A 124 13.47 6.97 -19.08
C ILE A 124 14.76 7.62 -19.54
N LYS A 125 14.74 8.93 -19.84
CA LYS A 125 15.91 9.68 -20.31
C LYS A 125 16.96 9.89 -19.22
N ASN A 126 16.52 10.27 -18.02
CA ASN A 126 17.41 10.69 -16.92
C ASN A 126 17.50 9.65 -15.79
N GLY A 127 16.58 8.69 -15.75
CA GLY A 127 16.41 7.80 -14.61
C GLY A 127 15.75 8.48 -13.41
N ILE A 128 15.58 7.72 -12.34
CA ILE A 128 15.07 8.20 -11.05
C ILE A 128 16.15 7.93 -10.00
N SER A 129 16.69 8.99 -9.41
CA SER A 129 17.78 8.86 -8.44
C SER A 129 17.36 8.12 -7.17
N TYR A 130 16.13 8.35 -6.70
CA TYR A 130 15.63 7.80 -5.45
C TYR A 130 14.12 7.61 -5.49
N LEU A 131 13.65 6.44 -5.05
CA LEU A 131 12.23 6.11 -4.89
C LEU A 131 12.02 5.41 -3.54
N ALA A 132 11.37 6.11 -2.62
CA ALA A 132 11.06 5.61 -1.29
C ALA A 132 10.05 4.43 -1.32
N PRO A 133 10.01 3.61 -0.26
CA PRO A 133 8.96 2.60 -0.06
C PRO A 133 7.56 3.20 -0.20
N ASP A 134 6.65 2.46 -0.82
CA ASP A 134 5.23 2.80 -1.02
C ASP A 134 5.01 4.16 -1.68
N ARG A 135 5.99 4.65 -2.45
CA ARG A 135 5.87 5.85 -3.27
C ARG A 135 5.67 5.51 -4.73
N LEU A 136 4.92 6.37 -5.38
CA LEU A 136 4.57 6.30 -6.79
C LEU A 136 4.89 7.65 -7.44
N PHE A 137 5.56 7.62 -8.59
CA PHE A 137 5.67 8.74 -9.49
C PHE A 137 4.76 8.52 -10.70
N LYS A 138 4.05 9.57 -11.09
CA LYS A 138 3.14 9.58 -12.24
C LYS A 138 3.71 10.51 -13.30
N PHE A 139 3.76 10.04 -14.55
CA PHE A 139 4.30 10.80 -15.67
C PHE A 139 3.31 10.81 -16.83
N ASP A 140 2.79 11.98 -17.15
CA ASP A 140 1.82 12.14 -18.24
C ASP A 140 2.49 12.03 -19.61
N ILE A 141 1.95 11.14 -20.44
CA ILE A 141 2.36 10.94 -21.83
C ILE A 141 1.40 11.73 -22.72
N LYS A 142 1.76 12.98 -23.00
CA LYS A 142 0.93 13.87 -23.81
C LYS A 142 0.87 13.43 -25.28
N GLY A 143 -0.32 13.47 -25.85
CA GLY A 143 -0.55 13.16 -27.26
C GLY A 143 -0.30 11.69 -27.60
N PHE A 144 -0.49 10.80 -26.63
CA PHE A 144 -0.61 9.38 -26.89
C PHE A 144 -1.98 9.13 -27.57
N ASP A 145 -1.95 8.52 -28.75
CA ASP A 145 -3.13 8.22 -29.56
C ASP A 145 -3.40 6.72 -29.51
N ASN A 146 -4.33 6.32 -28.65
CA ASN A 146 -4.68 4.91 -28.45
C ASN A 146 -5.37 4.29 -29.68
N SER A 147 -5.86 5.10 -30.64
CA SER A 147 -6.57 4.56 -31.80
C SER A 147 -5.66 3.77 -32.76
N LYS A 148 -4.35 3.87 -32.57
CA LYS A 148 -3.32 3.23 -33.41
C LYS A 148 -2.71 1.98 -32.77
N ILE A 149 -3.23 1.53 -31.63
CA ILE A 149 -2.78 0.28 -31.01
C ILE A 149 -3.40 -0.86 -31.82
N ASP A 150 -2.60 -1.44 -32.71
CA ASP A 150 -2.98 -2.59 -33.55
C ASP A 150 -2.97 -3.87 -32.69
N GLU A 151 -3.95 -4.75 -32.90
CA GLU A 151 -4.11 -6.00 -32.14
C GLU A 151 -2.82 -6.81 -32.16
N ASN A 152 -2.03 -6.78 -33.24
CA ASN A 152 -0.86 -7.65 -33.37
C ASN A 152 0.41 -7.16 -32.66
N ASN A 153 0.54 -5.86 -32.34
CA ASN A 153 1.76 -5.27 -31.76
C ASN A 153 1.44 -4.38 -30.55
N SER A 154 1.12 -5.01 -29.43
CA SER A 154 0.70 -4.30 -28.21
C SER A 154 1.66 -4.42 -27.03
N ILE A 155 2.68 -5.27 -27.09
CA ILE A 155 3.54 -5.54 -25.93
C ILE A 155 4.76 -4.63 -25.95
N ILE A 156 4.84 -3.75 -24.96
CA ILE A 156 6.01 -2.92 -24.71
C ILE A 156 6.88 -3.59 -23.64
N GLU A 157 8.16 -3.77 -23.91
CA GLU A 157 9.13 -4.29 -22.94
C GLU A 157 10.00 -3.16 -22.36
N PHE A 158 10.05 -3.07 -21.03
CA PHE A 158 10.91 -2.16 -20.29
C PHE A 158 11.96 -2.96 -19.52
N GLU A 159 13.21 -2.54 -19.63
CA GLU A 159 14.30 -3.05 -18.80
C GLU A 159 14.57 -2.05 -17.69
N ILE A 160 14.42 -2.49 -16.44
CA ILE A 160 14.61 -1.66 -15.26
C ILE A 160 15.87 -2.15 -14.53
N PHE A 161 16.81 -1.26 -14.34
CA PHE A 161 17.99 -1.46 -13.51
C PHE A 161 17.89 -0.56 -12.29
N TYR A 162 18.10 -1.08 -11.10
CA TYR A 162 18.07 -0.27 -9.87
C TYR A 162 19.00 -0.85 -8.81
N LYS A 163 19.28 -0.06 -7.78
CA LYS A 163 19.96 -0.52 -6.57
C LYS A 163 19.00 -0.56 -5.41
N ASP A 164 19.12 -1.57 -4.57
CA ASP A 164 18.43 -1.60 -3.27
C ASP A 164 19.19 -0.73 -2.23
N TYR A 165 18.66 -0.67 -1.00
CA TYR A 165 19.29 0.06 0.11
C TYR A 165 20.67 -0.50 0.51
N LEU A 166 20.97 -1.76 0.17
CA LEU A 166 22.27 -2.41 0.38
C LEU A 166 23.21 -2.19 -0.81
N SER A 167 22.82 -1.38 -1.80
CA SER A 167 23.54 -1.13 -3.04
C SER A 167 23.70 -2.37 -3.96
N ASN A 168 22.92 -3.44 -3.74
CA ASN A 168 22.87 -4.57 -4.66
C ASN A 168 22.18 -4.13 -5.95
N LYS A 169 22.77 -4.46 -7.09
CA LYS A 169 22.20 -4.17 -8.40
C LYS A 169 21.13 -5.22 -8.74
N ASN A 170 19.95 -4.75 -9.07
CA ASN A 170 18.82 -5.57 -9.49
C ASN A 170 18.44 -5.23 -10.93
N TYR A 171 17.91 -6.24 -11.62
CA TYR A 171 17.42 -6.15 -13.00
C TYR A 171 16.03 -6.75 -13.07
N LEU A 172 15.13 -6.06 -13.77
CA LEU A 172 13.77 -6.49 -14.00
C LEU A 172 13.42 -6.25 -15.48
N LEU A 173 12.91 -7.28 -16.15
CA LEU A 173 12.26 -7.13 -17.43
C LEU A 173 10.75 -7.04 -17.19
N TYR A 174 10.17 -5.88 -17.47
CA TYR A 174 8.74 -5.63 -17.35
C TYR A 174 8.10 -5.66 -18.73
N LYS A 175 7.03 -6.43 -18.90
CA LYS A 175 6.28 -6.51 -20.16
C LYS A 175 4.90 -5.94 -19.92
N LEU A 176 4.55 -4.95 -20.72
CA LEU A 176 3.28 -4.27 -20.63
C LEU A 176 2.47 -4.53 -21.90
N ASP A 177 1.31 -5.17 -21.74
CA ASP A 177 0.40 -5.43 -22.84
C ASP A 177 -0.62 -4.29 -22.96
N LEU A 178 -0.49 -3.49 -24.02
CA LEU A 178 -1.39 -2.38 -24.31
C LEU A 178 -2.83 -2.82 -24.62
N ARG A 179 -3.07 -4.09 -25.01
CA ARG A 179 -4.42 -4.62 -25.25
C ARG A 179 -5.29 -4.54 -24.01
N GLN A 180 -4.69 -4.66 -22.82
CA GLN A 180 -5.42 -4.55 -21.55
C GLN A 180 -6.09 -3.18 -21.37
N TYR A 181 -5.61 -2.17 -22.10
CA TYR A 181 -6.08 -0.79 -22.01
C TYR A 181 -7.02 -0.38 -23.14
N GLU A 182 -7.28 -1.28 -24.10
CA GLU A 182 -8.20 -1.02 -25.21
C GLU A 182 -9.66 -0.92 -24.71
N GLY A 183 -10.03 -1.78 -23.75
CA GLY A 183 -11.38 -1.85 -23.16
C GLY A 183 -11.64 -0.89 -21.99
N SER A 184 -10.61 -0.34 -21.35
CA SER A 184 -10.77 0.56 -20.19
C SER A 184 -11.31 1.95 -20.55
N ARG A 185 -11.55 2.23 -21.84
CA ARG A 185 -12.35 3.37 -22.32
C ARG A 185 -13.81 3.33 -21.84
N ILE A 186 -14.32 2.18 -21.38
CA ILE A 186 -15.77 1.94 -21.26
C ILE A 186 -16.35 2.24 -19.86
N SER A 187 -15.58 2.29 -18.76
CA SER A 187 -16.18 2.08 -17.43
C SER A 187 -16.03 3.18 -16.36
N SER A 188 -15.51 4.36 -16.66
CA SER A 188 -15.55 5.49 -15.70
C SER A 188 -16.19 6.71 -16.33
N PHE A 189 -17.49 6.85 -16.04
CA PHE A 189 -18.31 8.04 -16.19
C PHE A 189 -17.52 9.30 -16.49
N GLN A 190 -17.79 9.85 -17.68
CA GLN A 190 -17.49 11.22 -18.07
C GLN A 190 -17.52 12.14 -16.84
N ASN A 191 -16.33 12.61 -16.45
CA ASN A 191 -16.06 13.54 -15.35
C ASN A 191 -16.80 14.89 -15.48
N LYS A 192 -17.66 15.02 -16.51
CA LYS A 192 -18.75 15.99 -16.54
C LYS A 192 -19.56 15.92 -15.25
N SER A 193 -19.89 14.74 -14.71
CA SER A 193 -20.72 14.67 -13.50
C SER A 193 -20.03 15.29 -12.28
N ALA A 194 -18.78 14.95 -11.97
CA ALA A 194 -18.10 15.46 -10.78
C ALA A 194 -17.83 16.98 -10.85
N ASN A 195 -17.38 17.50 -11.99
CA ASN A 195 -17.20 18.95 -12.17
C ASN A 195 -18.54 19.70 -12.21
N THR A 196 -19.60 19.08 -12.77
CA THR A 196 -20.95 19.66 -12.74
C THR A 196 -21.51 19.63 -11.32
N ILE A 197 -21.25 18.59 -10.54
CA ILE A 197 -21.64 18.49 -9.13
C ILE A 197 -20.89 19.53 -8.32
N ALA A 198 -19.57 19.65 -8.47
CA ALA A 198 -18.78 20.67 -7.78
C ALA A 198 -19.25 22.09 -8.13
N ASN A 199 -19.47 22.39 -9.42
CA ASN A 199 -19.99 23.69 -9.86
C ASN A 199 -21.43 23.94 -9.37
N SER A 200 -22.27 22.92 -9.31
CA SER A 200 -23.62 22.99 -8.74
C SER A 200 -23.56 23.30 -7.24
N ILE A 201 -22.65 22.67 -6.49
CA ILE A 201 -22.44 22.94 -5.07
C ILE A 201 -21.94 24.39 -4.86
N TYR A 202 -20.96 24.85 -5.64
CA TYR A 202 -20.47 26.23 -5.55
C TYR A 202 -21.53 27.27 -5.90
N SER A 203 -22.37 27.00 -6.91
CA SER A 203 -23.47 27.90 -7.26
C SER A 203 -24.57 27.93 -6.20
N LEU A 204 -24.88 26.81 -5.55
CA LEU A 204 -25.80 26.74 -4.42
C LEU A 204 -25.27 27.54 -3.22
N GLU A 205 -23.99 27.38 -2.86
CA GLU A 205 -23.38 28.14 -1.76
C GLU A 205 -23.40 29.65 -2.03
N ARG A 206 -23.09 30.07 -3.27
CA ARG A 206 -23.16 31.48 -3.67
C ARG A 206 -24.57 32.04 -3.57
N ASN A 207 -25.58 31.28 -3.99
CA ASN A 207 -26.97 31.69 -3.90
C ASN A 207 -27.46 31.78 -2.44
N LEU A 208 -27.01 30.89 -1.55
CA LEU A 208 -27.34 30.93 -0.13
C LEU A 208 -26.72 32.14 0.58
N LYS A 209 -25.49 32.53 0.23
CA LYS A 209 -24.84 33.75 0.75
C LYS A 209 -25.52 35.03 0.26
N LEU A 210 -25.97 35.06 -1.00
CA LEU A 210 -26.71 36.23 -1.51
C LEU A 210 -28.12 36.36 -0.93
N ASN A 211 -28.74 35.26 -0.51
CA ASN A 211 -30.09 35.29 0.08
C ASN A 211 -30.11 35.60 1.57
N THR A 212 -28.96 35.56 2.26
CA THR A 212 -28.85 35.95 3.68
C THR A 212 -28.70 37.46 3.88
N ASP A 213 -28.29 38.20 2.84
CA ASP A 213 -28.21 39.67 2.84
C ASP A 213 -29.51 40.36 2.38
N ASN A 214 -30.61 39.61 2.18
CA ASN A 214 -31.93 40.17 1.86
C ASN A 214 -32.63 40.80 3.08
N THR A 215 -31.91 41.55 3.90
CA THR A 215 -32.48 42.76 4.49
C THR A 215 -32.58 43.80 3.37
N LYS A 216 -33.51 43.58 2.42
CA LYS A 216 -33.90 44.61 1.46
C LYS A 216 -34.32 45.83 2.25
N PHE A 217 -33.41 46.78 2.37
CA PHE A 217 -33.67 48.13 2.87
C PHE A 217 -34.93 48.62 2.17
N LEU A 218 -36.04 48.71 2.91
CA LEU A 218 -37.29 49.27 2.42
C LEU A 218 -36.96 50.64 1.85
N LYS A 219 -37.01 50.79 0.53
CA LYS A 219 -36.82 52.07 -0.14
C LYS A 219 -38.16 52.80 -0.16
N ILE A 220 -38.14 54.07 0.19
CA ILE A 220 -39.30 54.98 0.08
C ILE A 220 -39.06 55.94 -1.07
N SER A 221 -40.11 56.43 -1.72
CA SER A 221 -40.00 57.45 -2.77
C SER A 221 -39.94 58.85 -2.14
N CYS A 222 -38.99 59.67 -2.55
CA CYS A 222 -38.86 61.04 -2.09
C CYS A 222 -40.10 61.87 -2.49
N PRO A 223 -40.75 62.61 -1.57
CA PRO A 223 -41.98 63.35 -1.90
C PRO A 223 -41.76 64.48 -2.92
N MET A 224 -40.56 65.02 -3.02
CA MET A 224 -40.26 66.15 -3.92
C MET A 224 -39.79 65.72 -5.31
N CYS A 225 -38.81 64.81 -5.39
CA CYS A 225 -38.23 64.39 -6.68
C CYS A 225 -38.64 62.98 -7.12
N LYS A 226 -39.41 62.24 -6.30
CA LYS A 226 -39.87 60.86 -6.52
C LYS A 226 -38.78 59.79 -6.61
N GLU A 227 -37.52 60.15 -6.42
CA GLU A 227 -36.43 59.18 -6.45
C GLU A 227 -36.47 58.23 -5.25
N LEU A 228 -36.08 56.97 -5.47
CA LEU A 228 -36.11 55.92 -4.44
C LEU A 228 -34.90 56.04 -3.52
N ILE A 229 -35.18 56.28 -2.25
CA ILE A 229 -34.19 56.55 -1.21
C ILE A 229 -34.36 55.56 -0.04
N ASN A 230 -33.31 55.42 0.77
CA ASN A 230 -33.37 54.55 1.94
C ASN A 230 -34.32 55.14 3.01
N ARG A 231 -35.15 54.32 3.67
CA ARG A 231 -36.13 54.76 4.67
C ARG A 231 -35.51 55.51 5.86
N ASP A 232 -34.24 55.24 6.15
CA ASP A 232 -33.50 55.90 7.23
C ASP A 232 -32.83 57.23 6.82
N ALA A 233 -32.89 57.61 5.54
CA ALA A 233 -32.29 58.85 5.05
C ALA A 233 -33.02 60.07 5.64
N LYS A 234 -32.26 61.00 6.23
CA LYS A 234 -32.79 62.28 6.73
C LYS A 234 -33.00 63.31 5.61
N LYS A 235 -32.23 63.18 4.52
CA LYS A 235 -32.29 64.04 3.34
C LYS A 235 -32.27 63.20 2.07
N CYS A 236 -32.92 63.69 1.02
CA CYS A 236 -32.78 63.10 -0.30
C CYS A 236 -31.38 63.45 -0.86
N PRO A 237 -30.58 62.48 -1.34
CA PRO A 237 -29.27 62.76 -1.91
C PRO A 237 -29.34 63.56 -3.22
N HIS A 238 -30.48 63.51 -3.92
CA HIS A 238 -30.65 64.18 -5.20
C HIS A 238 -31.13 65.62 -5.06
N CYS A 239 -32.26 65.86 -4.37
CA CYS A 239 -32.81 67.21 -4.21
C CYS A 239 -32.37 67.92 -2.93
N LEU A 240 -31.63 67.24 -2.04
CA LEU A 240 -31.10 67.77 -0.77
C LEU A 240 -32.17 68.23 0.25
N GLU A 241 -33.46 68.04 -0.07
CA GLU A 241 -34.56 68.34 0.83
C GLU A 241 -34.67 67.31 1.98
N TYR A 242 -35.13 67.78 3.13
CA TYR A 242 -35.38 66.93 4.29
C TYR A 242 -36.65 66.10 4.08
N ILE A 243 -36.55 64.79 4.31
CA ILE A 243 -37.71 63.91 4.28
C ILE A 243 -38.38 64.04 5.65
N SER A 244 -39.50 64.76 5.71
CA SER A 244 -40.30 64.84 6.92
C SER A 244 -40.80 63.45 7.27
N LYS A 245 -40.23 62.84 8.32
CA LYS A 245 -40.87 61.70 8.97
C LYS A 245 -42.15 62.26 9.57
N GLU A 246 -43.29 62.05 8.90
CA GLU A 246 -44.57 62.18 9.58
C GLU A 246 -44.42 61.33 10.84
N LYS A 247 -44.43 62.01 12.00
CA LYS A 247 -44.49 61.32 13.27
C LYS A 247 -45.84 60.63 13.24
N ASP A 248 -45.83 59.33 12.97
CA ASP A 248 -46.98 58.45 13.15
C ASP A 248 -47.57 58.78 14.52
N LYS A 249 -48.65 59.58 14.50
CA LYS A 249 -49.53 59.70 15.66
C LYS A 249 -50.18 58.33 15.75
N LYS A 250 -49.77 57.61 16.80
CA LYS A 250 -50.33 56.33 17.27
C LYS A 250 -51.74 56.03 16.81
#